data_AF-A0A4Y2VAG4-F1
#
_entry.id   AF-A0A4Y2VAG4-F1
#
_cell.length_a   1.000
_cell.length_b   1.000
_cell.length_c   1.000
_cell.angle_alpha   90.00
_cell.angle_beta   90.00
_cell.angle_gamma   90.00
#
_symmetry.space_group_name_H-M   'P 1'
#
loop_
_entity.id
_entity.type
_entity.pdbx_description
1 polymer ?
#
loop_
_entity_poly.entity_id
_entity_poly.type
_entity_poly.pdbx_seq_one_letter_code
_entity_poly.pdbx_strand_id
1 'polypeptide(L)'
;MFLQRRGCQLDETDPAEDNKGLKKRVSLIEKSRVLDMIGNLHCDIFSQDRLLWNLANLKVKLIRSKPEICLIAPVNGNYKLIIEHASLFVHKVKVSPGVLLGHKKALQSTSVRYPIDRILSKMYSISKGSFSFSQDNVFLGQMPRRLIITCVDNDTFNRTYISNLFHFKHNNLNFLGFYVDGNPMSSKALEPDYSNGLSIRAFNSLLLRVENSLPIKEFTLTVMNFFWVAHYTLLISHQIYVTAVILIS
;
A
#
# COMPACT_ATOMS: atom_id res chain seq x y z
N MET A 1 -3.62 6.40 11.16
CA MET A 1 -4.95 7.03 11.10
C MET A 1 -5.14 7.56 9.67
N PHE A 2 -5.52 6.72 8.72
CA PHE A 2 -5.75 7.14 7.34
C PHE A 2 -7.10 6.61 6.86
N LEU A 3 -8.16 7.26 7.32
CA LEU A 3 -9.48 7.18 6.70
C LEU A 3 -9.67 8.50 5.93
N GLN A 4 -9.75 8.44 4.61
CA GLN A 4 -9.86 9.62 3.75
C GLN A 4 -11.01 9.44 2.75
N ARG A 5 -11.94 10.41 2.70
CA ARG A 5 -12.85 10.67 1.57
C ARG A 5 -12.29 11.73 0.62
N ARG A 6 -12.66 11.65 -0.68
CA ARG A 6 -12.09 12.35 -1.86
C ARG A 6 -11.52 13.76 -1.60
N GLY A 7 -10.38 14.07 -2.22
CA GLY A 7 -10.00 15.44 -2.62
C GLY A 7 -9.43 16.38 -1.58
N CYS A 8 -8.93 15.91 -0.42
CA CYS A 8 -8.28 16.80 0.53
C CYS A 8 -6.78 16.87 0.28
N GLN A 9 -6.20 18.08 0.34
CA GLN A 9 -4.77 18.30 0.51
C GLN A 9 -4.27 17.46 1.70
N LEU A 10 -3.24 16.66 1.45
CA LEU A 10 -2.67 15.69 2.39
C LEU A 10 -1.50 16.25 3.19
N ASP A 11 -1.01 17.43 2.80
CA ASP A 11 0.17 18.10 3.35
C ASP A 11 -0.18 19.31 4.23
N GLU A 12 -1.46 19.65 4.30
CA GLU A 12 -1.95 20.73 5.13
C GLU A 12 -1.94 20.30 6.59
N THR A 13 -1.19 21.04 7.40
CA THR A 13 -0.98 20.73 8.81
C THR A 13 -1.78 21.64 9.74
N ASP A 14 -2.28 22.77 9.22
CA ASP A 14 -3.05 23.75 9.99
C ASP A 14 -4.57 23.51 9.83
N PRO A 15 -5.29 23.17 10.92
CA PRO A 15 -6.74 23.03 10.87
C PRO A 15 -7.51 24.34 10.68
N ALA A 16 -6.87 25.52 10.68
CA ALA A 16 -7.52 26.81 10.42
C ALA A 16 -7.89 26.97 8.93
N GLU A 17 -7.13 26.37 8.02
CA GLU A 17 -7.30 26.43 6.57
C GLU A 17 -8.56 25.66 6.07
N ASP A 18 -8.90 25.73 4.78
CA ASP A 18 -10.20 25.26 4.23
C ASP A 18 -10.35 23.72 4.14
N ASN A 19 -9.45 22.95 4.76
CA ASN A 19 -9.53 21.49 4.76
C ASN A 19 -10.56 20.97 5.75
N LYS A 20 -11.79 20.85 5.25
CA LYS A 20 -12.94 20.24 5.95
C LYS A 20 -12.63 18.83 6.46
N GLY A 21 -11.77 18.08 5.77
CA GLY A 21 -11.36 16.73 6.17
C GLY A 21 -10.45 16.75 7.40
N LEU A 22 -9.46 17.64 7.41
CA LEU A 22 -8.56 17.84 8.54
C LEU A 22 -9.32 18.35 9.77
N LYS A 23 -10.17 19.38 9.61
CA LYS A 23 -11.03 19.93 10.68
C LYS A 23 -11.84 18.83 11.38
N LYS A 24 -12.46 17.94 10.62
CA LYS A 24 -13.22 16.79 11.16
C LYS A 24 -12.35 15.77 11.89
N ARG A 25 -11.10 15.54 11.46
CA ARG A 25 -10.20 14.62 12.16
C ARG A 25 -9.67 15.21 13.46
N VAL A 26 -9.32 16.50 13.44
CA VAL A 26 -8.84 17.22 14.62
C VAL A 26 -9.92 17.29 15.70
N SER A 27 -11.17 17.56 15.33
CA SER A 27 -12.28 17.58 16.30
C SER A 27 -12.52 16.23 16.99
N LEU A 28 -12.06 15.11 16.42
CA LEU A 28 -12.18 13.79 17.05
C LEU A 28 -11.18 13.57 18.20
N ILE A 29 -10.07 14.32 18.21
CA ILE A 29 -8.93 14.16 19.13
C ILE A 29 -8.63 15.43 19.93
N GLU A 30 -9.45 16.47 19.77
CA GLU A 30 -9.32 17.74 20.46
C GLU A 30 -9.26 17.53 21.99
N LYS A 31 -8.47 18.35 22.69
CA LYS A 31 -8.26 18.26 24.14
C LYS A 31 -7.75 16.89 24.61
N SER A 32 -6.97 16.21 23.77
CA SER A 32 -6.39 14.89 24.06
C SER A 32 -7.43 13.80 24.31
N ARG A 33 -8.60 13.90 23.65
CA ARG A 33 -9.62 12.86 23.73
C ARG A 33 -9.08 11.55 23.17
N VAL A 34 -9.35 10.46 23.88
CA VAL A 34 -9.04 9.11 23.43
C VAL A 34 -9.88 8.76 22.20
N LEU A 35 -9.21 8.27 21.16
CA LEU A 35 -9.84 7.85 19.92
C LEU A 35 -9.84 6.32 19.85
N ASP A 36 -11.02 5.72 19.74
CA ASP A 36 -11.16 4.30 19.45
C ASP A 36 -11.06 4.05 17.94
N MET A 37 -10.34 2.99 17.55
CA MET A 37 -10.10 2.62 16.16
C MET A 37 -10.17 1.10 16.00
N ILE A 38 -10.92 0.66 14.99
CA ILE A 38 -10.97 -0.73 14.56
C ILE A 38 -10.57 -0.83 13.08
N GLY A 39 -9.81 -1.87 12.75
CA GLY A 39 -9.38 -2.12 11.39
C GLY A 39 -8.82 -3.53 11.23
N ASN A 40 -8.76 -3.99 9.99
CA ASN A 40 -8.19 -5.28 9.67
C ASN A 40 -6.67 -5.24 9.76
N LEU A 41 -6.07 -6.37 10.12
CA LEU A 41 -4.62 -6.52 10.06
C LEU A 41 -4.21 -6.80 8.60
N HIS A 42 -3.61 -5.81 7.95
CA HIS A 42 -3.13 -5.92 6.58
C HIS A 42 -1.84 -6.76 6.51
N CYS A 43 -1.99 -8.08 6.46
CA CYS A 43 -0.90 -9.03 6.22
C CYS A 43 -1.29 -10.01 5.12
N ASP A 44 -0.31 -10.43 4.31
CA ASP A 44 -0.53 -11.27 3.12
C ASP A 44 -1.35 -12.54 3.39
N ILE A 45 -1.16 -13.16 4.56
CA ILE A 45 -1.88 -14.39 4.98
C ILE A 45 -3.34 -14.14 5.42
N PHE A 46 -3.69 -12.92 5.81
CA PHE A 46 -5.05 -12.55 6.22
C PHE A 46 -5.87 -11.95 5.07
N SER A 47 -5.25 -11.67 3.93
CA SER A 47 -5.90 -11.15 2.72
C SER A 47 -6.45 -12.24 1.78
N GLN A 48 -6.32 -13.51 2.16
CA GLN A 48 -6.79 -14.65 1.37
C GLN A 48 -8.09 -15.24 1.94
N ASP A 49 -8.91 -15.84 1.08
CA ASP A 49 -10.28 -16.27 1.40
C ASP A 49 -10.40 -17.54 2.23
N ARG A 50 -9.32 -18.31 2.38
CA ARG A 50 -9.32 -19.59 3.09
C ARG A 50 -9.16 -19.38 4.58
N LEU A 51 -9.99 -20.07 5.35
CA LEU A 51 -9.83 -20.11 6.80
C LEU A 51 -8.52 -20.81 7.17
N LEU A 52 -7.86 -20.30 8.20
CA LEU A 52 -6.71 -20.97 8.77
C LEU A 52 -7.12 -22.32 9.35
N TRP A 53 -6.24 -23.30 9.18
CA TRP A 53 -6.45 -24.66 9.61
C TRP A 53 -6.52 -24.73 11.14
N ASN A 54 -7.36 -25.64 11.65
CA ASN A 54 -7.48 -25.81 13.10
C ASN A 54 -6.15 -26.32 13.69
N LEU A 55 -5.76 -25.82 14.86
CA LEU A 55 -4.48 -26.13 15.52
C LEU A 55 -3.23 -25.62 14.77
N ALA A 56 -3.37 -24.73 13.79
CA ALA A 56 -2.23 -23.98 13.27
C ALA A 56 -1.72 -22.99 14.33
N ASN A 57 -0.45 -23.11 14.73
CA ASN A 57 0.18 -22.17 15.64
C ASN A 57 0.50 -20.87 14.88
N LEU A 58 -0.31 -19.82 15.12
CA LEU A 58 -0.11 -18.50 14.55
C LEU A 58 0.49 -17.56 15.61
N LYS A 59 1.64 -16.95 15.30
CA LYS A 59 2.26 -15.90 16.12
C LYS A 59 2.21 -14.58 15.37
N VAL A 60 1.44 -13.62 15.88
CA VAL A 60 1.38 -12.26 15.33
C VAL A 60 2.21 -11.34 16.21
N LYS A 61 3.20 -10.65 15.62
CA LYS A 61 4.00 -9.63 16.30
C LYS A 61 3.70 -8.27 15.70
N LEU A 62 3.09 -7.39 16.48
CA LEU A 62 2.84 -6.00 16.10
C LEU A 62 3.98 -5.14 16.65
N ILE A 63 4.67 -4.43 15.76
CA ILE A 63 5.75 -3.51 16.14
C ILE A 63 5.25 -2.09 15.87
N ARG A 64 5.29 -1.25 16.91
CA ARG A 64 4.82 0.13 16.81
C ARG A 64 5.83 0.98 16.04
N SER A 65 5.36 1.69 15.02
CA SER A 65 6.13 2.73 14.33
C SER A 65 6.38 3.94 15.24
N LYS A 66 7.46 4.70 14.99
CA LYS A 66 7.70 5.94 15.75
C LYS A 66 6.58 6.97 15.48
N PRO A 67 6.24 7.84 16.45
CA PRO A 67 5.14 8.80 16.35
C PRO A 67 5.22 9.73 15.12
N GLU A 68 6.41 10.10 14.66
CA GLU A 68 6.58 11.04 13.53
C GLU A 68 6.05 10.48 12.19
N ILE A 69 5.86 9.16 12.05
CA ILE A 69 5.18 8.57 10.87
C ILE A 69 3.67 8.48 11.07
N CYS A 70 3.23 8.35 12.31
CA CYS A 70 1.82 8.08 12.61
C CYS A 70 0.99 9.35 12.70
N LEU A 71 1.64 10.49 12.97
CA LEU A 71 1.02 11.80 13.19
C LEU A 71 1.61 12.81 12.21
N ILE A 72 0.74 13.68 11.71
CA ILE A 72 1.11 14.89 10.97
C ILE A 72 0.82 16.06 11.88
N ALA A 73 1.79 16.95 12.04
CA ALA A 73 1.75 18.04 13.00
C ALA A 73 2.59 19.25 12.53
N PRO A 74 2.24 20.47 12.96
CA PRO A 74 3.08 21.65 12.72
C PRO A 74 4.49 21.51 13.31
N VAL A 75 5.45 22.26 12.77
CA VAL A 75 6.91 22.20 13.04
C VAL A 75 7.27 22.12 14.53
N ASN A 76 6.51 22.77 15.40
CA ASN A 76 6.80 22.90 16.84
C ASN A 76 5.91 22.00 17.73
N GLY A 77 5.15 21.09 17.13
CA GLY A 77 4.21 20.23 17.83
C GLY A 77 4.89 18.98 18.40
N ASN A 78 5.21 19.00 19.69
CA ASN A 78 5.65 17.79 20.41
C ASN A 78 4.44 16.93 20.79
N TYR A 79 3.95 16.11 19.86
CA TYR A 79 2.84 15.21 20.10
C TYR A 79 3.31 13.82 20.53
N LYS A 80 2.67 13.29 21.57
CA LYS A 80 2.92 11.92 22.06
C LYS A 80 1.77 11.00 21.62
N LEU A 81 2.11 9.92 20.94
CA LEU A 81 1.18 8.83 20.66
C LEU A 81 1.24 7.79 21.79
N ILE A 82 0.12 7.62 22.49
CA ILE A 82 -0.05 6.59 23.54
C ILE A 82 -1.13 5.61 23.06
N ILE A 83 -0.84 4.32 23.16
CA ILE A 83 -1.82 3.26 22.95
C ILE A 83 -2.26 2.83 24.35
N GLU A 84 -3.47 3.19 24.75
CA GLU A 84 -4.01 2.83 26.06
C GLU A 84 -4.39 1.35 26.12
N HIS A 85 -5.17 0.90 25.13
CA HIS A 85 -5.63 -0.47 25.01
C HIS A 85 -5.50 -0.95 23.56
N ALA A 86 -5.09 -2.21 23.39
CA ALA A 86 -5.07 -2.88 22.09
C ALA A 86 -5.63 -4.29 22.26
N SER A 87 -6.59 -4.65 21.41
CA SER A 87 -7.24 -5.97 21.40
C SER A 87 -7.28 -6.51 19.97
N LEU A 88 -7.12 -7.82 19.83
CA LEU A 88 -7.23 -8.52 18.54
C LEU A 88 -8.48 -9.39 18.57
N PHE A 89 -9.43 -9.09 17.68
CA PHE A 89 -10.62 -9.90 17.48
C PHE A 89 -10.35 -10.93 16.38
N VAL A 90 -10.60 -12.22 16.67
CA VAL A 90 -10.39 -13.32 15.72
C VAL A 90 -11.71 -14.05 15.49
N HIS A 91 -12.09 -14.18 14.22
CA HIS A 91 -13.26 -14.97 13.85
C HIS A 91 -12.93 -16.46 13.89
N LYS A 92 -13.67 -17.22 14.71
CA LYS A 92 -13.55 -18.68 14.82
C LYS A 92 -14.78 -19.33 14.20
N VAL A 93 -14.56 -20.28 13.29
CA VAL A 93 -15.65 -21.01 12.62
C VAL A 93 -15.78 -22.41 13.23
N LYS A 94 -17.00 -22.79 13.60
CA LYS A 94 -17.34 -24.14 14.04
C LYS A 94 -17.72 -24.98 12.82
N VAL A 95 -16.96 -26.05 12.59
CA VAL A 95 -17.15 -26.95 11.45
C VAL A 95 -17.88 -28.22 11.91
N SER A 96 -18.69 -28.83 11.05
CA SER A 96 -19.40 -30.07 11.37
C SER A 96 -18.42 -31.25 11.56
N PRO A 97 -18.76 -32.24 12.40
CA PRO A 97 -17.86 -33.37 12.69
C PRO A 97 -17.46 -34.17 11.44
N GLY A 98 -18.38 -34.36 10.49
CA GLY A 98 -18.11 -35.08 9.24
C GLY A 98 -17.05 -34.40 8.37
N VAL A 99 -17.10 -33.07 8.28
CA VAL A 99 -16.10 -32.27 7.53
C VAL A 99 -14.74 -32.32 8.24
N LEU A 100 -14.72 -32.26 9.58
CA LEU A 100 -13.48 -32.40 10.35
C LEU A 100 -12.80 -33.75 10.11
N LEU A 101 -13.58 -34.84 10.08
CA LEU A 101 -13.07 -36.19 9.79
C LEU A 101 -12.56 -36.29 8.35
N GLY A 102 -13.30 -35.75 7.38
CA GLY A 102 -12.89 -35.69 5.98
C GLY A 102 -11.57 -34.95 5.80
N HIS A 103 -11.41 -33.80 6.44
CA HIS A 103 -10.14 -33.07 6.42
C HIS A 103 -9.00 -33.83 7.09
N LYS A 104 -9.23 -34.51 8.22
CA LYS A 104 -8.21 -35.34 8.89
C LYS A 104 -7.72 -36.47 7.96
N LYS A 105 -8.62 -37.09 7.18
CA LYS A 105 -8.26 -38.11 6.19
C LYS A 105 -7.49 -37.50 5.01
N ALA A 106 -7.93 -36.36 4.47
CA ALA A 106 -7.22 -35.68 3.38
C ALA A 106 -5.80 -35.23 3.77
N LEU A 107 -5.59 -34.84 5.02
CA LEU A 107 -4.29 -34.46 5.55
C LEU A 107 -3.28 -35.61 5.68
N GLN A 108 -3.75 -36.86 5.72
CA GLN A 108 -2.87 -38.03 5.69
C GLN A 108 -2.21 -38.20 4.30
N SER A 109 -2.89 -37.75 3.24
CA SER A 109 -2.41 -37.87 1.86
C SER A 109 -1.85 -36.57 1.29
N THR A 110 -2.28 -35.40 1.76
CA THR A 110 -1.96 -34.12 1.12
C THR A 110 -1.83 -32.99 2.14
N SER A 111 -0.75 -32.22 2.03
CA SER A 111 -0.52 -31.03 2.85
C SER A 111 -1.46 -29.88 2.47
N VAL A 112 -1.87 -29.08 3.46
CA VAL A 112 -2.65 -27.86 3.22
C VAL A 112 -1.81 -26.82 2.48
N ARG A 113 -2.41 -26.20 1.46
CA ARG A 113 -1.80 -25.12 0.69
C ARG A 113 -2.65 -23.86 0.80
N TYR A 114 -2.01 -22.77 1.19
CA TYR A 114 -2.63 -21.45 1.20
C TYR A 114 -2.12 -20.65 -0.01
N PRO A 115 -3.01 -20.17 -0.89
CA PRO A 115 -2.62 -19.17 -1.87
C PRO A 115 -2.31 -17.89 -1.12
N ILE A 116 -1.09 -17.39 -1.27
CA ILE A 116 -0.65 -16.15 -0.65
C ILE A 116 -0.13 -15.23 -1.75
N ASP A 117 -0.70 -14.05 -1.76
CA ASP A 117 -0.34 -12.95 -2.63
C ASP A 117 0.62 -12.05 -1.86
N ARG A 118 1.93 -12.15 -2.16
CA ARG A 118 2.96 -11.47 -1.39
C ARG A 118 3.17 -10.03 -1.81
N ILE A 119 3.25 -9.13 -0.84
CA ILE A 119 3.59 -7.73 -1.06
C ILE A 119 5.09 -7.53 -0.82
N LEU A 120 5.79 -7.00 -1.82
CA LEU A 120 7.22 -6.66 -1.71
C LEU A 120 7.41 -5.18 -1.94
N SER A 121 8.28 -4.55 -1.16
CA SER A 121 8.65 -3.15 -1.35
C SER A 121 10.15 -3.03 -1.52
N LYS A 122 10.57 -2.27 -2.53
CA LYS A 122 11.98 -1.93 -2.77
C LYS A 122 12.10 -0.42 -2.83
N MET A 123 13.20 0.08 -2.27
CA MET A 123 13.47 1.50 -2.20
C MET A 123 14.72 1.84 -2.97
N TYR A 124 14.65 2.91 -3.76
CA TYR A 124 15.75 3.41 -4.57
C TYR A 124 15.86 4.90 -4.40
N SER A 125 17.08 5.43 -4.22
CA SER A 125 17.31 6.86 -4.11
C SER A 125 17.78 7.44 -5.45
N ILE A 126 17.15 8.53 -5.88
CA ILE A 126 17.52 9.32 -7.05
C ILE A 126 18.06 10.67 -6.56
N SER A 127 19.25 11.01 -7.05
CA SER A 127 19.90 12.28 -6.73
C SER A 127 19.21 13.46 -7.41
N LYS A 128 19.21 14.62 -6.75
CA LYS A 128 18.68 15.87 -7.29
C LYS A 128 19.38 16.23 -8.61
N GLY A 129 18.61 16.60 -9.61
CA GLY A 129 19.12 16.97 -10.93
C GLY A 129 19.34 15.79 -11.88
N SER A 130 19.10 14.56 -11.44
CA SER A 130 19.05 13.40 -12.33
C SER A 130 17.75 13.40 -13.14
N PHE A 131 17.86 13.33 -14.46
CA PHE A 131 16.73 13.25 -15.39
C PHE A 131 16.42 11.82 -15.82
N SER A 132 17.33 10.88 -15.57
CA SER A 132 17.15 9.45 -15.89
C SER A 132 17.61 8.58 -14.72
N PHE A 133 16.89 7.48 -14.54
CA PHE A 133 17.20 6.45 -13.55
C PHE A 133 16.86 5.09 -14.16
N SER A 134 17.81 4.17 -14.16
CA SER A 134 17.61 2.79 -14.57
C SER A 134 18.13 1.88 -13.47
N GLN A 135 17.37 0.85 -13.16
CA GLN A 135 17.71 -0.13 -12.16
C GLN A 135 17.54 -1.53 -12.73
N ASP A 136 18.65 -2.25 -12.85
CA ASP A 136 18.63 -3.64 -13.28
C ASP A 136 18.32 -4.56 -12.10
N ASN A 137 17.80 -5.75 -12.41
CA ASN A 137 17.55 -6.81 -11.44
C ASN A 137 16.66 -6.37 -10.26
N VAL A 138 15.66 -5.52 -10.55
CA VAL A 138 14.71 -5.02 -9.54
C VAL A 138 14.04 -6.17 -8.81
N PHE A 139 13.74 -7.30 -9.45
CA PHE A 139 13.28 -8.51 -8.75
C PHE A 139 14.08 -9.71 -9.24
N LEU A 140 14.59 -10.50 -8.31
CA LEU A 140 15.30 -11.74 -8.60
C LEU A 140 14.34 -12.91 -8.34
N GLY A 141 14.15 -13.77 -9.34
CA GLY A 141 13.29 -14.95 -9.24
C GLY A 141 11.84 -14.67 -9.65
N GLN A 142 10.92 -14.67 -8.68
CA GLN A 142 9.49 -14.55 -8.98
C GLN A 142 9.15 -13.16 -9.51
N MET A 143 8.65 -13.10 -10.75
CA MET A 143 8.15 -11.87 -11.34
C MET A 143 6.84 -11.44 -10.64
N PRO A 144 6.72 -10.17 -10.20
CA PRO A 144 5.49 -9.70 -9.57
C PRO A 144 4.32 -9.70 -10.56
N ARG A 145 3.10 -9.86 -10.06
CA ARG A 145 1.86 -9.76 -10.87
C ARG A 145 1.36 -8.32 -11.08
N ARG A 146 1.83 -7.40 -10.25
CA ARG A 146 1.60 -5.96 -10.38
C ARG A 146 2.79 -5.22 -9.80
N LEU A 147 3.21 -4.13 -10.43
CA LEU A 147 4.18 -3.22 -9.86
C LEU A 147 3.60 -1.82 -9.77
N ILE A 148 3.64 -1.25 -8.56
CA ILE A 148 3.28 0.13 -8.29
C ILE A 148 4.57 0.85 -8.00
N ILE A 149 4.82 1.92 -8.73
CA ILE A 149 5.92 2.82 -8.49
C ILE A 149 5.33 4.02 -7.76
N THR A 150 6.08 4.58 -6.83
CA THR A 150 5.67 5.77 -6.09
C THR A 150 6.91 6.62 -5.86
N CYS A 151 6.78 7.93 -6.00
CA CYS A 151 7.88 8.83 -5.66
C CYS A 151 7.52 9.59 -4.39
N VAL A 152 8.51 9.74 -3.51
CA VAL A 152 8.40 10.52 -2.29
C VAL A 152 9.72 11.23 -2.04
N ASP A 153 9.65 12.43 -1.45
CA ASP A 153 10.87 13.17 -1.13
C ASP A 153 11.64 12.46 -0.02
N ASN A 154 12.97 12.50 -0.11
CA ASN A 154 13.86 11.87 0.86
C ASN A 154 13.66 12.44 2.28
N ASP A 155 13.38 13.74 2.40
CA ASP A 155 13.08 14.39 3.69
C ASP A 155 11.79 13.85 4.30
N THR A 156 10.77 13.62 3.46
CA THR A 156 9.50 13.02 3.89
C THR A 156 9.71 11.57 4.36
N PHE A 157 10.58 10.82 3.69
CA PHE A 157 10.93 9.46 4.05
C PHE A 157 11.75 9.35 5.35
N ASN A 158 12.74 10.24 5.51
CA ASN A 158 13.61 10.30 6.68
C ASN A 158 13.01 11.03 7.89
N ARG A 159 11.78 11.55 7.71
CA ARG A 159 10.82 12.04 8.70
C ARG A 159 11.05 13.45 9.21
N THR A 160 10.00 14.25 9.05
CA THR A 160 9.62 15.34 9.95
C THR A 160 8.12 15.19 10.26
N TYR A 161 7.61 15.80 11.34
CA TYR A 161 6.17 15.84 11.63
C TYR A 161 5.34 16.54 10.54
N ILE A 162 6.00 17.27 9.66
CA ILE A 162 5.41 18.25 8.75
C ILE A 162 4.91 17.57 7.47
N SER A 163 5.60 16.50 7.05
CA SER A 163 5.44 15.90 5.73
C SER A 163 4.77 14.53 5.79
N ASN A 164 3.80 14.30 4.91
CA ASN A 164 3.05 13.04 4.85
C ASN A 164 3.74 11.99 3.97
N LEU A 165 4.19 10.88 4.56
CA LEU A 165 4.80 9.76 3.83
C LEU A 165 3.87 9.09 2.81
N PHE A 166 2.55 9.24 2.98
CA PHE A 166 1.54 8.68 2.08
C PHE A 166 1.10 9.68 1.01
N HIS A 167 1.73 10.87 0.95
CA HIS A 167 1.58 11.79 -0.15
C HIS A 167 2.62 11.46 -1.24
N PHE A 168 2.22 10.58 -2.15
CA PHE A 168 3.03 10.26 -3.32
C PHE A 168 2.90 11.35 -4.38
N LYS A 169 4.04 11.72 -4.93
CA LYS A 169 4.19 12.76 -5.94
C LYS A 169 4.54 12.11 -7.28
N HIS A 170 4.14 12.74 -8.39
CA HIS A 170 4.56 12.31 -9.72
C HIS A 170 5.95 12.81 -10.13
N ASN A 171 6.49 13.86 -9.48
CA ASN A 171 7.78 14.48 -9.75
C ASN A 171 8.06 14.73 -11.24
N ASN A 172 7.02 15.13 -11.98
CA ASN A 172 7.04 15.34 -13.44
C ASN A 172 7.67 14.19 -14.24
N LEU A 173 7.49 12.94 -13.79
CA LEU A 173 7.87 11.77 -14.57
C LEU A 173 7.24 11.89 -15.97
N ASN A 174 8.06 11.80 -17.01
CA ASN A 174 7.61 11.93 -18.40
C ASN A 174 7.81 10.65 -19.22
N PHE A 175 8.62 9.72 -18.72
CA PHE A 175 8.93 8.45 -19.37
C PHE A 175 9.14 7.35 -18.33
N LEU A 176 8.52 6.20 -18.56
CA LEU A 176 8.71 4.99 -17.76
C LEU A 176 8.72 3.75 -18.66
N GLY A 177 9.86 3.06 -18.67
CA GLY A 177 10.05 1.78 -19.35
C GLY A 177 10.26 0.64 -18.34
N PHE A 178 9.78 -0.55 -18.67
CA PHE A 178 10.00 -1.76 -17.88
C PHE A 178 10.38 -2.91 -18.79
N TYR A 179 11.42 -3.63 -18.38
CA TYR A 179 12.07 -4.66 -19.16
C TYR A 179 12.11 -5.96 -18.35
N VAL A 180 11.80 -7.07 -19.02
CA VAL A 180 11.95 -8.43 -18.47
C VAL A 180 12.85 -9.18 -19.44
N ASP A 181 13.96 -9.71 -18.92
CA ASP A 181 14.97 -10.43 -19.70
C ASP A 181 15.42 -9.66 -20.96
N GLY A 182 15.61 -8.35 -20.82
CA GLY A 182 16.03 -7.45 -21.89
C GLY A 182 14.92 -7.02 -22.86
N ASN A 183 13.72 -7.60 -22.77
CA ASN A 183 12.60 -7.27 -23.65
C ASN A 183 11.65 -6.26 -22.98
N PRO A 184 11.20 -5.21 -23.69
CA PRO A 184 10.22 -4.28 -23.15
C PRO A 184 8.87 -4.98 -22.96
N MET A 185 8.30 -4.85 -21.76
CA MET A 185 7.03 -5.52 -21.42
C MET A 185 5.80 -4.86 -22.04
N SER A 186 5.89 -3.57 -22.34
CA SER A 186 4.92 -2.82 -23.13
C SER A 186 5.58 -2.41 -24.43
N SER A 187 4.89 -2.58 -25.55
CA SER A 187 5.36 -2.13 -26.87
C SER A 187 5.63 -0.62 -26.91
N LYS A 188 4.89 0.14 -26.09
CA LYS A 188 5.12 1.57 -25.89
C LYS A 188 5.38 1.87 -24.41
N ALA A 189 6.45 2.60 -24.13
CA ALA A 189 6.70 3.14 -22.80
C ALA A 189 5.54 4.04 -22.34
N LEU A 190 5.40 4.21 -21.03
CA LEU A 190 4.43 5.15 -20.48
C LEU A 190 5.00 6.55 -20.53
N GLU A 191 4.27 7.43 -21.21
CA GLU A 191 4.62 8.84 -21.40
C GLU A 191 3.51 9.72 -20.81
N PRO A 192 3.39 9.82 -19.48
CA PRO A 192 2.40 10.70 -18.87
C PRO A 192 2.81 12.17 -19.05
N ASP A 193 1.83 13.01 -19.40
CA ASP A 193 2.01 14.46 -19.44
C ASP A 193 1.08 15.09 -18.40
N TYR A 194 1.66 15.44 -17.26
CA TYR A 194 0.95 16.02 -16.12
C TYR A 194 0.61 17.50 -16.35
N SER A 195 1.40 18.23 -17.14
CA SER A 195 1.15 19.63 -17.50
C SER A 195 -0.14 19.80 -18.28
N ASN A 196 -0.40 18.92 -19.25
CA ASN A 196 -1.60 18.98 -20.09
C ASN A 196 -2.73 18.05 -19.60
N GLY A 197 -2.58 17.44 -18.41
CA GLY A 197 -3.57 16.51 -17.85
C GLY A 197 -3.68 15.17 -18.60
N LEU A 198 -2.77 14.88 -19.53
CA LEU A 198 -2.71 13.65 -20.33
C LEU A 198 -1.98 12.53 -19.57
N SER A 199 -2.45 12.23 -18.36
CA SER A 199 -1.93 11.15 -17.51
C SER A 199 -2.90 9.98 -17.35
N ILE A 200 -4.08 10.04 -18.00
CA ILE A 200 -5.16 9.06 -17.81
C ILE A 200 -4.77 7.65 -18.24
N ARG A 201 -3.92 7.50 -19.27
CA ARG A 201 -3.42 6.18 -19.68
C ARG A 201 -2.57 5.56 -18.58
N ALA A 202 -1.65 6.34 -18.01
CA ALA A 202 -0.84 5.92 -16.87
C ALA A 202 -1.76 5.59 -15.68
N PHE A 203 -2.74 6.44 -15.36
CA PHE A 203 -3.67 6.20 -14.25
C PHE A 203 -4.56 4.97 -14.45
N ASN A 204 -5.17 4.78 -15.62
CA ASN A 204 -6.02 3.63 -15.91
C ASN A 204 -5.24 2.31 -15.81
N SER A 205 -3.94 2.38 -16.09
CA SER A 205 -3.02 1.27 -15.95
C SER A 205 -2.92 0.75 -14.48
N LEU A 206 -3.26 1.58 -13.49
CA LEU A 206 -3.37 1.14 -12.08
C LEU A 206 -4.56 0.25 -11.79
N LEU A 207 -5.67 0.47 -12.50
CA LEU A 207 -6.96 -0.15 -12.21
C LEU A 207 -7.12 -1.51 -12.89
N LEU A 208 -6.35 -1.76 -13.94
CA LEU A 208 -6.43 -3.02 -14.67
C LEU A 208 -5.70 -4.15 -13.89
N ARG A 209 -6.42 -5.26 -13.71
CA ARG A 209 -5.86 -6.51 -13.22
C ARG A 209 -5.28 -7.27 -14.39
N VAL A 210 -4.05 -7.76 -14.25
CA VAL A 210 -3.49 -8.77 -15.16
C VAL A 210 -4.23 -10.07 -14.85
N GLU A 211 -5.34 -10.33 -15.55
CA GLU A 211 -6.07 -11.60 -15.45
C GLU A 211 -5.68 -12.57 -16.56
N ASN A 212 -4.92 -13.58 -16.12
CA ASN A 212 -4.94 -14.99 -16.48
C ASN A 212 -4.48 -15.50 -17.86
N SER A 213 -3.71 -16.59 -17.76
CA SER A 213 -3.24 -17.56 -18.77
C SER A 213 -2.30 -17.02 -19.87
N LEU A 214 -1.05 -17.50 -19.83
CA LEU A 214 -0.07 -17.37 -20.92
C LEU A 214 -0.70 -17.68 -22.30
N PRO A 215 -0.17 -17.15 -23.41
CA PRO A 215 0.83 -16.09 -23.58
C PRO A 215 0.13 -14.77 -23.96
N ILE A 216 0.89 -13.67 -24.11
CA ILE A 216 0.48 -12.35 -24.66
C ILE A 216 0.51 -11.23 -23.60
N LYS A 217 1.48 -10.35 -23.84
CA LYS A 217 1.51 -8.88 -23.81
C LYS A 217 0.69 -8.16 -22.73
N GLU A 218 1.39 -7.20 -22.15
CA GLU A 218 0.94 -6.09 -21.31
C GLU A 218 0.86 -6.39 -19.81
N PHE A 219 1.97 -6.06 -19.16
CA PHE A 219 2.04 -5.87 -17.72
C PHE A 219 1.98 -4.37 -17.40
N THR A 220 1.25 -4.04 -16.33
CA THR A 220 0.83 -2.68 -16.05
C THR A 220 1.50 -2.10 -14.80
N LEU A 221 1.99 -0.86 -14.93
CA LEU A 221 2.93 -0.18 -14.03
C LEU A 221 2.59 1.29 -13.92
N THR A 222 2.60 1.90 -12.73
CA THR A 222 2.42 3.37 -12.64
C THR A 222 2.97 4.00 -11.37
N VAL A 223 3.37 5.26 -11.51
CA VAL A 223 3.64 6.26 -10.46
C VAL A 223 2.33 6.87 -9.93
N MET A 224 2.13 6.81 -8.61
CA MET A 224 0.93 7.31 -7.92
C MET A 224 0.90 8.84 -7.74
N ASN A 225 -0.25 9.44 -8.09
CA ASN A 225 -0.80 10.61 -7.42
C ASN A 225 -2.15 10.21 -6.82
N PHE A 226 -2.31 10.33 -5.50
CA PHE A 226 -3.45 9.80 -4.75
C PHE A 226 -4.71 10.68 -4.93
N PHE A 227 -5.53 10.39 -5.95
CA PHE A 227 -6.93 10.81 -5.99
C PHE A 227 -7.79 9.55 -6.22
N TRP A 228 -8.82 9.36 -5.39
CA TRP A 228 -9.92 8.36 -5.52
C TRP A 228 -9.95 7.06 -4.69
N VAL A 229 -9.21 6.90 -3.59
CA VAL A 229 -9.20 5.60 -2.85
C VAL A 229 -10.26 5.45 -1.74
N ALA A 230 -10.99 6.50 -1.41
CA ALA A 230 -11.88 6.55 -0.26
C ALA A 230 -13.02 5.53 -0.15
N HIS A 231 -13.63 5.19 -1.28
CA HIS A 231 -14.72 4.21 -1.35
C HIS A 231 -14.19 2.83 -1.79
N TYR A 232 -12.93 2.76 -2.20
CA TYR A 232 -12.30 1.55 -2.73
C TYR A 232 -11.40 0.85 -1.71
N THR A 233 -11.10 1.44 -0.55
CA THR A 233 -10.38 0.72 0.54
C THR A 233 -11.12 -0.55 1.00
N LEU A 234 -12.46 -0.60 0.82
CA LEU A 234 -13.29 -1.80 1.05
C LEU A 234 -13.29 -2.82 -0.11
N LEU A 235 -12.89 -2.41 -1.33
CA LEU A 235 -12.80 -3.27 -2.53
C LEU A 235 -11.36 -3.71 -2.87
N ILE A 236 -10.37 -3.09 -2.25
CA ILE A 236 -8.93 -3.28 -2.49
C ILE A 236 -8.33 -4.42 -1.62
N SER A 237 -9.14 -5.17 -0.88
CA SER A 237 -8.65 -6.20 0.07
C SER A 237 -8.21 -7.53 -0.55
N HIS A 238 -8.19 -7.66 -1.88
CA HIS A 238 -7.90 -8.94 -2.55
C HIS A 238 -6.88 -8.86 -3.68
N GLN A 239 -5.76 -8.13 -3.57
CA GLN A 239 -4.75 -8.16 -4.65
C GLN A 239 -3.31 -7.98 -4.17
N ILE A 240 -2.38 -8.60 -4.91
CA ILE A 240 -0.93 -8.37 -4.83
C ILE A 240 -0.64 -6.89 -5.12
N TYR A 241 0.11 -6.27 -4.22
CA TYR A 241 0.72 -4.96 -4.39
C TYR A 241 2.23 -5.13 -4.26
N VAL A 242 3.02 -4.60 -5.18
CA VAL A 242 4.47 -4.44 -4.96
C VAL A 242 4.74 -2.96 -5.09
N THR A 243 5.17 -2.33 -4.00
CA THR A 243 5.42 -0.89 -3.95
C THR A 243 6.91 -0.63 -4.08
N ALA A 244 7.36 -0.25 -5.27
CA ALA A 244 8.66 0.40 -5.41
C ALA A 244 8.50 1.85 -4.96
N VAL A 245 9.17 2.22 -3.87
CA VAL A 245 9.19 3.60 -3.36
C VAL A 245 10.51 4.22 -3.78
N ILE A 246 10.44 5.14 -4.71
CA ILE A 246 11.60 5.88 -5.19
C ILE A 246 11.72 7.15 -4.34
N LEU A 247 12.83 7.27 -3.64
CA LEU A 247 13.21 8.42 -2.83
C LEU A 247 13.94 9.42 -3.73
N ILE A 248 13.52 10.69 -3.70
CA ILE A 248 14.20 11.74 -4.45
C ILE A 248 14.83 12.71 -3.45
N SER A 249 16.13 12.97 -3.57
CA SER A 249 16.87 13.94 -2.73
C SER A 249 16.63 15.37 -3.16
#